data_AF-A0A5D3DG72-F1
#
_entry.id   AF-A0A5D3DG72-F1
#
_cell.length_a   1.000
_cell.length_b   1.000
_cell.length_c   1.000
_cell.angle_alpha   90.00
_cell.angle_beta   90.00
_cell.angle_gamma   90.00
#
_symmetry.space_group_name_H-M   'P 1'
#
loop_
_entity.id
_entity.type
_entity.pdbx_description
1 polymer ?
#
loop_
_entity_poly.entity_id
_entity_poly.type
_entity_poly.pdbx_seq_one_letter_code
_entity_poly.pdbx_strand_id
1 'polypeptide(L)'
;MFGDVWRRLAEEECLTKLKKNARNDLDQAEEEQRLATDRHSEDGATTDEFTVTHAKKHILVSKWPLYKECIKENRPFDWDEEYRFVDYVVGSKEDFQDSWTSVDYVYSPFNVHDNHWVLLCLDLVSCQVKVWDSLPSLTTAEEMTNILLPIRELVPKLLDSTGFFDRRGRSSTYKEPWPVVIVDSIPLQRNNSDCGVFTIKYFEYIAAGVGLDTLCQENMSYFRKQLAFQLWTNTPMY
;
A
#
# COMPACT_ATOMS: atom_id res chain seq x y z
N MET A 1 -4.47 -12.48 12.00
CA MET A 1 -3.24 -11.81 11.50
C MET A 1 -3.58 -10.64 10.56
N PHE A 2 -4.46 -10.82 9.56
CA PHE A 2 -5.01 -9.72 8.72
C PHE A 2 -5.63 -8.53 9.47
N GLY A 3 -6.24 -8.72 10.65
CA GLY A 3 -6.84 -7.61 11.40
C GLY A 3 -5.87 -6.57 11.97
N ASP A 4 -4.63 -6.95 12.24
CA ASP A 4 -3.61 -6.02 12.67
C ASP A 4 -3.00 -5.27 11.47
N VAL A 5 -3.07 -5.87 10.27
CA VAL A 5 -2.69 -5.22 9.01
C VAL A 5 -3.62 -4.04 8.71
N TRP A 6 -4.92 -4.17 8.98
CA TRP A 6 -5.91 -3.10 8.85
C TRP A 6 -5.66 -1.88 9.74
N ARG A 7 -5.30 -2.11 11.01
CA ARG A 7 -4.93 -1.02 11.94
C ARG A 7 -3.70 -0.25 11.47
N ARG A 8 -2.77 -0.93 10.79
CA ARG A 8 -1.52 -0.36 10.26
C ARG A 8 -1.69 0.27 8.87
N LEU A 9 -2.83 0.04 8.21
CA LEU A 9 -3.15 0.38 6.82
C LEU A 9 -3.91 1.70 6.64
N ALA A 10 -4.35 2.38 7.69
CA ALA A 10 -5.28 3.50 7.53
C ALA A 10 -4.78 4.75 8.26
N GLU A 11 -4.38 5.77 7.50
CA GLU A 11 -4.15 7.13 8.01
C GLU A 11 -5.33 7.61 8.84
N GLU A 12 -5.09 8.41 9.89
CA GLU A 12 -6.17 9.16 10.54
C GLU A 12 -6.93 10.02 9.53
N GLU A 13 -6.31 10.49 8.44
CA GLU A 13 -6.97 11.30 7.39
C GLU A 13 -7.80 10.47 6.41
N CYS A 14 -7.30 9.32 5.93
CA CYS A 14 -8.08 8.35 5.15
C CYS A 14 -9.23 7.79 5.99
N LEU A 15 -8.98 7.44 7.26
CA LEU A 15 -10.01 7.09 8.24
C LEU A 15 -10.95 8.25 8.51
N THR A 16 -10.51 9.49 8.55
CA THR A 16 -11.41 10.65 8.78
C THR A 16 -12.29 10.90 7.56
N LYS A 17 -11.75 10.80 6.34
CA LYS A 17 -12.52 10.89 5.09
C LYS A 17 -13.48 9.70 4.94
N LEU A 18 -13.03 8.49 5.25
CA LEU A 18 -13.86 7.28 5.28
C LEU A 18 -14.91 7.32 6.38
N LYS A 19 -14.59 7.75 7.61
CA LYS A 19 -15.54 7.92 8.74
C LYS A 19 -16.54 9.04 8.48
N LYS A 20 -16.12 10.13 7.84
CA LYS A 20 -17.01 11.24 7.45
C LYS A 20 -18.01 10.78 6.38
N ASN A 21 -17.56 10.00 5.40
CA ASN A 21 -18.43 9.41 4.39
C ASN A 21 -19.32 8.30 4.98
N ALA A 22 -18.75 7.45 5.84
CA ALA A 22 -19.47 6.37 6.54
C ALA A 22 -20.53 6.89 7.51
N ARG A 23 -20.34 8.03 8.17
CA ARG A 23 -21.36 8.62 9.05
C ARG A 23 -22.61 9.05 8.27
N ASN A 24 -22.44 9.52 7.03
CA ASN A 24 -23.57 9.84 6.14
C ASN A 24 -24.27 8.57 5.61
N ASP A 25 -23.51 7.49 5.40
CA ASP A 25 -24.03 6.20 4.92
C ASP A 25 -24.66 5.36 6.07
N LEU A 26 -24.23 5.57 7.32
CA LEU A 26 -24.74 4.92 8.54
C LEU A 26 -26.16 5.37 8.89
N ASP A 27 -26.48 6.65 8.66
CA ASP A 27 -27.85 7.17 8.83
C ASP A 27 -28.85 6.50 7.86
N GLN A 28 -28.36 5.98 6.72
CA GLN A 28 -29.14 5.16 5.78
C GLN A 28 -29.10 3.66 6.11
N ALA A 29 -28.01 3.15 6.70
CA ALA A 29 -27.85 1.74 7.03
C ALA A 29 -28.58 1.32 8.33
N GLU A 30 -28.81 2.25 9.27
CA GLU A 30 -29.60 2.00 10.49
C GLU A 30 -31.07 1.62 10.18
N GLU A 31 -31.61 1.99 9.01
CA GLU A 31 -32.94 1.59 8.58
C GLU A 31 -32.96 0.17 7.95
N GLU A 32 -31.86 -0.27 7.35
CA GLU A 32 -31.73 -1.58 6.69
C GLU A 32 -31.32 -2.71 7.64
N GLN A 33 -30.74 -2.39 8.81
CA GLN A 33 -30.27 -3.39 9.80
C GLN A 33 -31.39 -3.99 10.67
N ARG A 34 -32.66 -3.75 10.34
CA ARG A 34 -33.81 -4.44 10.96
C ARG A 34 -34.10 -5.82 10.38
N LEU A 35 -33.43 -6.23 9.30
CA LEU A 35 -33.73 -7.48 8.60
C LEU A 35 -32.46 -8.20 8.12
N ALA A 36 -32.27 -9.41 8.67
CA ALA A 36 -31.49 -10.55 8.18
C ALA A 36 -30.17 -10.88 8.91
N THR A 37 -30.07 -12.16 9.26
CA THR A 37 -29.04 -12.83 10.07
C THR A 37 -28.67 -14.16 9.39
N ASP A 38 -27.45 -14.67 9.66
CA ASP A 38 -26.88 -16.02 9.45
C ASP A 38 -26.43 -16.46 8.03
N ARG A 39 -25.35 -17.25 7.77
CA ARG A 39 -24.15 -17.80 8.50
C ARG A 39 -23.22 -18.56 7.49
N HIS A 40 -21.89 -18.50 7.71
CA HIS A 40 -20.80 -19.55 7.58
C HIS A 40 -20.45 -20.18 6.20
N SER A 41 -19.24 -20.68 5.84
CA SER A 41 -17.91 -20.88 6.47
C SER A 41 -16.84 -21.28 5.39
N GLU A 42 -15.57 -20.90 5.64
CA GLU A 42 -14.23 -21.54 5.43
C GLU A 42 -13.79 -22.30 4.14
N ASP A 43 -12.58 -21.97 3.62
CA ASP A 43 -11.44 -22.91 3.43
C ASP A 43 -10.11 -22.20 3.09
N GLY A 44 -8.98 -22.83 3.43
CA GLY A 44 -7.64 -22.24 3.63
C GLY A 44 -6.72 -22.05 2.40
N ALA A 45 -5.79 -21.10 2.52
CA ALA A 45 -4.73 -20.82 1.55
C ALA A 45 -3.37 -20.59 2.22
N THR A 46 -2.31 -20.99 1.52
CA THR A 46 -0.88 -20.90 1.86
C THR A 46 -0.44 -19.46 2.14
N THR A 47 0.33 -19.28 3.22
CA THR A 47 0.74 -17.97 3.74
C THR A 47 1.99 -17.43 3.04
N ASP A 48 1.81 -16.52 2.10
CA ASP A 48 2.85 -15.58 1.70
C ASP A 48 3.01 -14.52 2.82
N GLU A 49 4.24 -14.22 3.22
CA GLU A 49 4.53 -13.32 4.34
C GLU A 49 4.57 -11.86 3.84
N PHE A 50 3.52 -11.09 4.15
CA PHE A 50 3.34 -9.72 3.68
C PHE A 50 3.57 -8.68 4.77
N THR A 51 4.38 -7.65 4.48
CA THR A 51 4.46 -6.45 5.34
C THR A 51 3.83 -5.26 4.64
N VAL A 52 2.92 -4.56 5.33
CA VAL A 52 2.31 -3.32 4.82
C VAL A 52 2.88 -2.11 5.54
N THR A 53 3.69 -1.29 4.87
CA THR A 53 4.22 -0.06 5.46
C THR A 53 3.48 1.17 4.94
N HIS A 54 2.46 1.64 5.64
CA HIS A 54 1.65 2.79 5.21
C HIS A 54 2.29 4.16 5.54
N ALA A 55 3.04 4.25 6.64
CA ALA A 55 3.27 5.55 7.27
C ALA A 55 4.28 6.50 6.59
N LYS A 56 5.06 6.10 5.57
CA LYS A 56 6.30 6.86 5.27
C LYS A 56 6.69 7.08 3.80
N LYS A 57 5.85 6.75 2.81
CA LYS A 57 6.18 7.07 1.39
C LYS A 57 6.12 8.57 1.10
N HIS A 58 5.22 9.32 1.74
CA HIS A 58 5.27 10.80 1.77
C HIS A 58 6.63 11.31 2.26
N ILE A 59 7.34 10.56 3.10
CA ILE A 59 8.63 10.95 3.66
C ILE A 59 9.77 10.67 2.66
N LEU A 60 9.73 9.57 1.92
CA LEU A 60 10.67 9.38 0.80
C LEU A 60 10.50 10.48 -0.27
N VAL A 61 9.24 10.79 -0.60
CA VAL A 61 8.92 11.89 -1.53
C VAL A 61 9.37 13.24 -0.97
N SER A 62 9.16 13.51 0.33
CA SER A 62 9.55 14.79 0.96
C SER A 62 11.06 14.94 1.15
N LYS A 63 11.81 13.84 1.32
CA LYS A 63 13.28 13.84 1.45
C LYS A 63 13.99 13.90 0.08
N TRP A 64 13.27 13.75 -1.03
CA TRP A 64 13.84 13.82 -2.38
C TRP A 64 14.64 15.09 -2.69
N PRO A 65 14.20 16.31 -2.32
CA PRO A 65 14.99 17.53 -2.54
C PRO A 65 16.33 17.48 -1.80
N LEU A 66 16.33 17.07 -0.53
CA LEU A 66 17.54 16.94 0.30
C LEU A 66 18.50 15.90 -0.28
N TYR A 67 17.97 14.77 -0.75
CA TYR A 67 18.77 13.76 -1.42
C TYR A 67 19.46 14.30 -2.69
N LYS A 68 18.75 15.07 -3.51
CA LYS A 68 19.33 15.72 -4.70
C LYS A 68 20.44 16.70 -4.33
N GLU A 69 20.31 17.42 -3.21
CA GLU A 69 21.36 18.30 -2.71
C GLU A 69 22.60 17.49 -2.26
N CYS A 70 22.41 16.36 -1.58
CA CYS A 70 23.51 15.48 -1.18
C CYS A 70 24.34 15.03 -2.38
N ILE A 71 23.67 14.60 -3.45
CA ILE A 71 24.36 14.18 -4.69
C ILE A 71 25.12 15.35 -5.30
N LYS A 72 24.49 16.54 -5.40
CA LYS A 72 25.15 17.73 -5.97
C LYS A 72 26.41 18.12 -5.21
N GLU A 73 26.39 17.95 -3.88
CA GLU A 73 27.49 18.28 -2.98
C GLU A 73 28.48 17.12 -2.80
N ASN A 74 28.26 15.98 -3.47
CA ASN A 74 29.05 14.75 -3.33
C ASN A 74 29.21 14.30 -1.86
N ARG A 75 28.15 14.46 -1.06
CA ARG A 75 28.09 14.04 0.34
C ARG A 75 27.19 12.81 0.52
N PRO A 76 27.46 11.94 1.49
CA PRO A 76 26.54 10.86 1.83
C PRO A 76 25.19 11.41 2.31
N PHE A 77 24.11 10.73 1.92
CA PHE A 77 22.78 10.99 2.48
C PHE A 77 22.65 10.27 3.82
N ASP A 78 22.28 11.00 4.86
CA ASP A 78 22.02 10.43 6.17
C ASP A 78 20.62 9.80 6.21
N TRP A 79 20.57 8.49 6.40
CA TRP A 79 19.32 7.72 6.48
C TRP A 79 18.75 7.62 7.90
N ASP A 80 19.56 7.97 8.92
CA ASP A 80 19.27 7.78 10.33
C ASP A 80 18.64 9.02 10.98
N GLU A 81 18.90 10.21 10.45
CA GLU A 81 18.34 11.44 11.00
C GLU A 81 16.83 11.59 10.69
N GLU A 82 16.04 11.53 11.77
CA GLU A 82 14.65 11.99 11.91
C GLU A 82 13.52 10.96 11.71
N TYR A 83 13.67 9.93 10.86
CA TYR A 83 12.56 8.99 10.57
C TYR A 83 12.86 7.50 10.76
N ARG A 84 14.13 7.15 11.06
CA ARG A 84 14.67 5.79 11.18
C ARG A 84 14.12 4.86 10.09
N PHE A 85 14.27 5.25 8.82
CA PHE A 85 13.82 4.41 7.69
C PHE A 85 14.49 3.04 7.69
N VAL A 86 15.76 3.03 8.11
CA VAL A 86 16.53 1.82 8.39
C VAL A 86 15.74 0.87 9.29
N ASP A 87 15.06 1.35 10.35
CA ASP A 87 14.31 0.48 11.26
C ASP A 87 13.24 -0.36 10.57
N TYR A 88 12.56 0.21 9.56
CA TYR A 88 11.52 -0.52 8.83
C TYR A 88 12.14 -1.61 7.99
N VAL A 89 13.27 -1.32 7.34
CA VAL A 89 13.99 -2.29 6.51
C VAL A 89 14.61 -3.39 7.35
N VAL A 90 15.17 -3.07 8.51
CA VAL A 90 15.81 -4.06 9.40
C VAL A 90 14.84 -4.73 10.37
N GLY A 91 13.56 -4.32 10.40
CA GLY A 91 12.55 -4.91 11.28
C GLY A 91 12.71 -4.53 12.75
N SER A 92 13.37 -3.41 13.07
CA SER A 92 13.56 -2.95 14.45
C SER A 92 12.50 -1.95 14.92
N LYS A 93 11.42 -1.79 14.16
CA LYS A 93 10.28 -0.93 14.51
C LYS A 93 9.25 -1.75 15.30
N GLU A 94 8.80 -1.25 16.44
CA GLU A 94 7.86 -1.98 17.32
C GLU A 94 6.60 -2.48 16.60
N ASP A 95 6.06 -1.65 15.69
CA ASP A 95 4.88 -1.97 14.88
C ASP A 95 5.20 -2.75 13.59
N PHE A 96 6.47 -2.95 13.24
CA PHE A 96 6.90 -3.63 12.01
C PHE A 96 8.19 -4.40 12.29
N GLN A 97 8.03 -5.60 12.84
CA GLN A 97 9.14 -6.42 13.31
C GLN A 97 9.76 -7.30 12.22
N ASP A 98 9.04 -7.51 11.12
CA ASP A 98 9.54 -8.28 9.99
C ASP A 98 10.54 -7.44 9.19
N SER A 99 11.79 -7.90 9.17
CA SER A 99 12.80 -7.28 8.32
C SER A 99 12.41 -7.46 6.86
N TRP A 100 12.67 -6.44 6.04
CA TRP A 100 12.43 -6.56 4.61
C TRP A 100 13.26 -7.68 3.98
N THR A 101 14.37 -8.11 4.61
CA THR A 101 15.11 -9.28 4.12
C THR A 101 14.34 -10.59 4.21
N SER A 102 13.30 -10.72 5.03
CA SER A 102 12.48 -11.93 5.14
C SER A 102 11.20 -11.92 4.31
N VAL A 103 10.85 -10.82 3.63
CA VAL A 103 9.58 -10.71 2.87
C VAL A 103 9.82 -10.41 1.39
N ASP A 104 8.96 -10.91 0.51
CA ASP A 104 9.14 -10.71 -0.94
C ASP A 104 8.51 -9.42 -1.45
N TYR A 105 7.46 -8.94 -0.77
CA TYR A 105 6.64 -7.84 -1.22
C TYR A 105 6.33 -6.87 -0.08
N VAL A 106 6.46 -5.58 -0.36
CA VAL A 106 6.00 -4.52 0.55
C VAL A 106 4.91 -3.72 -0.12
N TYR A 107 3.69 -3.84 0.39
CA TYR A 107 2.54 -3.12 -0.12
C TYR A 107 2.33 -1.81 0.66
N SER A 108 1.95 -0.76 -0.04
CA SER A 108 1.25 0.34 0.60
C SER A 108 0.39 1.10 -0.40
N PRO A 109 -0.75 1.65 0.03
CA PRO A 109 -1.45 2.62 -0.78
C PRO A 109 -0.59 3.88 -0.92
N PHE A 110 -0.81 4.58 -2.02
CA PHE A 110 -0.10 5.79 -2.39
C PHE A 110 -1.10 6.79 -2.96
N ASN A 111 -1.06 8.03 -2.48
CA ASN A 111 -1.95 9.08 -2.95
C ASN A 111 -1.26 9.90 -4.04
N VAL A 112 -1.83 9.87 -5.23
CA VAL A 112 -1.42 10.63 -6.41
C VAL A 112 -2.15 11.97 -6.39
N HIS A 113 -1.37 13.06 -6.34
CA HIS A 113 -1.86 14.45 -6.35
C HIS A 113 -2.92 14.76 -5.27
N ASP A 114 -2.82 14.13 -4.10
CA ASP A 114 -3.76 14.27 -2.97
C ASP A 114 -5.25 13.96 -3.32
N ASN A 115 -5.48 13.24 -4.42
CA ASN A 115 -6.81 13.00 -4.97
C ASN A 115 -7.08 11.54 -5.33
N HIS A 116 -6.07 10.80 -5.81
CA HIS A 116 -6.28 9.46 -6.37
C HIS A 116 -5.44 8.41 -5.64
N TRP A 117 -6.10 7.43 -5.05
CA TRP A 117 -5.42 6.34 -4.35
C TRP A 117 -5.10 5.19 -5.32
N VAL A 118 -3.84 4.75 -5.28
CA VAL A 118 -3.36 3.56 -5.99
C VAL A 118 -2.69 2.61 -5.00
N LEU A 119 -2.65 1.31 -5.31
CA LEU A 119 -1.85 0.35 -4.55
C LEU A 119 -0.45 0.28 -5.13
N LEU A 120 0.57 0.51 -4.30
CA LEU A 120 1.97 0.36 -4.66
C LEU A 120 2.54 -0.91 -4.03
N CYS A 121 3.24 -1.73 -4.80
CA CYS A 121 4.07 -2.83 -4.31
C CYS A 121 5.53 -2.56 -4.63
N LEU A 122 6.37 -2.59 -3.61
CA LEU A 122 7.80 -2.76 -3.77
C LEU A 122 8.06 -4.26 -3.90
N ASP A 123 8.29 -4.71 -5.13
CA ASP A 123 8.66 -6.09 -5.41
C ASP A 123 10.15 -6.25 -5.11
N LEU A 124 10.45 -6.77 -3.94
CA LEU A 124 11.82 -6.93 -3.46
C LEU A 124 12.53 -8.10 -4.17
N VAL A 125 11.79 -8.94 -4.89
CA VAL A 125 12.32 -10.08 -5.65
C VAL A 125 12.74 -9.64 -7.05
N SER A 126 11.88 -8.99 -7.82
CA SER A 126 12.25 -8.51 -9.15
C SER A 126 12.85 -7.10 -9.14
N CYS A 127 12.89 -6.44 -7.97
CA CYS A 127 13.41 -5.09 -7.80
C CYS A 127 12.68 -4.10 -8.71
N GLN A 128 11.34 -4.07 -8.61
CA GLN A 128 10.49 -3.16 -9.36
C GLN A 128 9.42 -2.56 -8.46
N VAL A 129 8.83 -1.46 -8.93
CA VAL A 129 7.69 -0.82 -8.30
C VAL A 129 6.44 -1.14 -9.12
N LYS A 130 5.53 -1.96 -8.59
CA LYS A 130 4.25 -2.27 -9.25
C LYS A 130 3.16 -1.32 -8.76
N VAL A 131 2.28 -0.89 -9.66
CA VAL A 131 1.16 0.02 -9.38
C VAL A 131 -0.13 -0.62 -9.87
N TRP A 132 -1.11 -0.78 -8.98
CA TRP A 132 -2.50 -1.08 -9.37
C TRP A 132 -3.29 0.23 -9.34
N ASP A 133 -3.68 0.68 -10.52
CA ASP A 133 -4.41 1.92 -10.73
C ASP A 133 -5.82 1.61 -11.26
N SER A 134 -6.83 1.84 -10.42
CA SER A 134 -8.23 1.62 -10.78
C SER A 134 -8.79 2.66 -11.77
N LEU A 135 -8.15 3.82 -11.92
CA LEU A 135 -8.59 4.92 -12.80
C LEU A 135 -7.44 5.51 -13.61
N PRO A 136 -6.89 4.75 -14.57
CA PRO A 136 -5.73 5.17 -15.36
C PRO A 136 -5.98 6.38 -16.27
N SER A 137 -7.24 6.85 -16.37
CA SER A 137 -7.57 8.09 -17.08
C SER A 137 -7.14 9.36 -16.34
N LEU A 138 -6.85 9.29 -15.04
CA LEU A 138 -6.40 10.45 -14.25
C LEU A 138 -4.90 10.70 -14.33
N THR A 139 -4.09 9.65 -14.53
CA THR A 139 -2.64 9.74 -14.50
C THR A 139 -2.06 8.80 -15.54
N THR A 140 -1.35 9.36 -16.52
CA THR A 140 -0.71 8.54 -17.55
C THR A 140 0.42 7.68 -16.97
N ALA A 141 0.79 6.58 -17.62
CA ALA A 141 1.90 5.73 -17.16
C ALA A 141 3.24 6.49 -17.09
N GLU A 142 3.49 7.42 -18.02
CA GLU A 142 4.66 8.29 -18.00
C GLU A 142 4.64 9.23 -16.80
N GLU A 143 3.50 9.88 -16.55
CA GLU A 143 3.33 10.77 -15.40
C GLU A 143 3.49 10.01 -14.08
N MET A 144 2.88 8.83 -13.95
CA MET A 144 3.03 7.96 -12.78
C MET A 144 4.51 7.61 -12.54
N THR A 145 5.24 7.28 -13.61
CA THR A 145 6.67 6.99 -13.53
C THR A 145 7.47 8.20 -13.00
N ASN A 146 7.11 9.41 -13.41
CA ASN A 146 7.73 10.65 -12.93
C ASN A 146 7.37 10.95 -11.47
N ILE A 147 6.12 10.75 -11.07
CA ILE A 147 5.65 10.92 -9.69
C ILE A 147 6.39 9.97 -8.75
N LEU A 148 6.62 8.73 -9.18
CA LEU A 148 7.32 7.70 -8.42
C LEU A 148 8.85 7.79 -8.51
N LEU A 149 9.41 8.80 -9.19
CA LEU A 149 10.85 9.01 -9.31
C LEU A 149 11.57 8.96 -7.95
N PRO A 150 11.11 9.65 -6.89
CA PRO A 150 11.73 9.56 -5.57
C PRO A 150 11.79 8.13 -5.03
N ILE A 151 10.70 7.37 -5.20
CA ILE A 151 10.59 6.02 -4.63
C ILE A 151 11.54 5.07 -5.38
N ARG A 152 11.50 5.08 -6.72
CA ARG A 152 12.34 4.17 -7.52
C ARG A 152 13.84 4.45 -7.40
N GLU A 153 14.22 5.68 -7.05
CA GLU A 153 15.61 6.10 -6.85
C GLU A 153 16.11 5.89 -5.42
N LEU A 154 15.27 6.15 -4.42
CA LEU A 154 15.69 6.11 -3.01
C LEU A 154 15.59 4.73 -2.39
N VAL A 155 14.57 3.93 -2.75
CA VAL A 155 14.39 2.58 -2.20
C VAL A 155 15.63 1.70 -2.42
N PRO A 156 16.22 1.60 -3.62
CA PRO A 156 17.40 0.77 -3.84
C PRO A 156 18.58 1.20 -2.95
N LYS A 157 18.76 2.51 -2.77
CA LYS A 157 19.86 3.09 -1.99
C LYS A 157 19.67 2.91 -0.49
N LEU A 158 18.44 3.02 -0.02
CA LEU A 158 18.07 2.67 1.36
C LEU A 158 18.31 1.18 1.62
N LEU A 159 17.91 0.31 0.70
CA LEU A 159 18.18 -1.13 0.85
C LEU A 159 19.68 -1.41 0.89
N ASP A 160 20.45 -0.78 0.01
CA ASP A 160 21.91 -0.92 -0.02
C ASP A 160 22.57 -0.45 1.28
N SER A 161 22.17 0.69 1.82
CA SER A 161 22.74 1.23 3.06
C SER A 161 22.50 0.33 4.27
N THR A 162 21.47 -0.51 4.24
CA THR A 162 21.20 -1.50 5.29
C THR A 162 21.89 -2.85 5.06
N GLY A 163 22.61 -3.06 3.95
CA GLY A 163 23.17 -4.37 3.58
C GLY A 163 22.13 -5.40 3.13
N PHE A 164 20.95 -4.94 2.68
CA PHE A 164 19.85 -5.81 2.25
C PHE A 164 20.27 -6.75 1.11
N PHE A 165 20.93 -6.22 0.07
CA PHE A 165 21.31 -7.00 -1.11
C PHE A 165 22.37 -8.04 -0.78
N ASP A 166 23.33 -7.71 0.07
CA ASP A 166 24.37 -8.64 0.53
C ASP A 166 23.75 -9.81 1.29
N ARG A 167 22.78 -9.53 2.20
CA ARG A 167 22.05 -10.57 2.94
C ARG A 167 21.22 -11.47 2.05
N ARG A 168 20.70 -10.96 0.93
CA ARG A 168 19.98 -11.75 -0.07
C ARG A 168 20.88 -12.40 -1.13
N GLY A 169 22.20 -12.22 -1.06
CA GLY A 169 23.15 -12.75 -2.05
C GLY A 169 22.97 -12.16 -3.44
N ARG A 170 22.64 -10.86 -3.54
CA ARG A 170 22.28 -10.18 -4.79
C ARG A 170 23.37 -9.27 -5.34
N SER A 171 23.39 -9.13 -6.67
CA SER A 171 24.36 -8.34 -7.44
C SER A 171 24.21 -6.82 -7.26
N SER A 172 25.22 -6.06 -7.66
CA SER A 172 25.20 -4.58 -7.67
C SER A 172 24.19 -3.97 -8.64
N THR A 173 23.75 -4.69 -9.67
CA THR A 173 22.76 -4.20 -10.66
C THR A 173 21.40 -3.88 -10.04
N TYR A 174 21.08 -4.45 -8.88
CA TYR A 174 19.83 -4.18 -8.16
C TYR A 174 19.82 -2.82 -7.43
N LYS A 175 20.96 -2.11 -7.44
CA LYS A 175 21.15 -0.78 -6.87
C LYS A 175 20.74 0.35 -7.83
N GLU A 176 20.50 0.03 -9.11
CA GLU A 176 20.00 0.96 -10.12
C GLU A 176 18.53 1.36 -9.86
N PRO A 177 18.03 2.47 -10.44
CA PRO A 177 16.66 2.91 -10.26
C PRO A 177 15.65 1.85 -10.73
N TRP A 178 14.78 1.41 -9.82
CA TRP A 178 13.85 0.31 -10.09
C TRP A 178 12.83 0.67 -11.19
N PRO A 179 12.52 -0.22 -12.14
CA PRO A 179 11.47 0.04 -13.12
C PRO A 179 10.10 0.19 -12.45
N VAL A 180 9.24 1.04 -13.02
CA VAL A 180 7.83 1.17 -12.62
C VAL A 180 6.99 0.35 -13.59
N VAL A 181 6.12 -0.50 -13.05
CA VAL A 181 5.23 -1.37 -13.81
C VAL A 181 3.79 -1.06 -13.42
N ILE A 182 3.02 -0.53 -14.35
CA ILE A 182 1.58 -0.36 -14.18
C ILE A 182 0.93 -1.70 -14.49
N VAL A 183 0.21 -2.27 -13.52
CA VAL A 183 -0.42 -3.57 -13.64
C VAL A 183 -1.67 -3.45 -14.49
N ASP A 184 -1.72 -4.22 -15.58
CA ASP A 184 -2.86 -4.28 -16.49
C ASP A 184 -3.86 -5.38 -16.09
N SER A 185 -4.94 -5.50 -16.86
CA SER A 185 -5.91 -6.59 -16.71
C SER A 185 -6.55 -6.66 -15.32
N ILE A 186 -6.71 -5.50 -14.67
CA ILE A 186 -7.32 -5.36 -13.35
C ILE A 186 -8.75 -4.76 -13.46
N PRO A 187 -9.63 -5.04 -12.50
CA PRO A 187 -10.94 -4.38 -12.44
C PRO A 187 -10.80 -2.87 -12.31
N LEU A 188 -11.43 -2.10 -13.21
CA LEU A 188 -11.35 -0.64 -13.21
C LEU A 188 -12.55 -0.01 -12.51
N GLN A 189 -12.32 1.13 -11.84
CA GLN A 189 -13.40 1.94 -11.30
C GLN A 189 -14.08 2.75 -12.43
N ARG A 190 -15.37 3.03 -12.25
CA ARG A 190 -16.19 3.83 -13.18
C ARG A 190 -16.74 5.11 -12.57
N ASN A 191 -16.29 5.46 -11.36
CA ASN A 191 -16.59 6.73 -10.70
C ASN A 191 -15.30 7.37 -10.16
N ASN A 192 -15.45 8.53 -9.49
CA ASN A 192 -14.33 9.33 -9.00
C ASN A 192 -14.13 9.23 -7.48
N SER A 193 -14.74 8.26 -6.79
CA SER A 193 -14.79 8.22 -5.32
C SER A 193 -14.47 6.86 -4.70
N ASP A 194 -14.32 5.80 -5.50
CA ASP A 194 -14.05 4.44 -5.01
C ASP A 194 -12.57 4.05 -5.03
N CYS A 195 -11.65 4.93 -5.43
CA CYS A 195 -10.23 4.57 -5.65
C CYS A 195 -9.56 4.02 -4.39
N GLY A 196 -9.94 4.54 -3.22
CA GLY A 196 -9.52 4.02 -1.93
C GLY A 196 -10.06 2.61 -1.64
N VAL A 197 -11.32 2.33 -1.98
CA VAL A 197 -11.94 1.00 -1.79
C VAL A 197 -11.30 -0.01 -2.74
N PHE A 198 -11.09 0.35 -4.01
CA PHE A 198 -10.36 -0.49 -4.97
C PHE A 198 -8.93 -0.77 -4.51
N THR A 199 -8.18 0.25 -4.09
CA THR A 199 -6.80 0.11 -3.58
C THR A 199 -6.71 -0.90 -2.45
N ILE A 200 -7.64 -0.81 -1.50
CA ILE A 200 -7.76 -1.71 -0.37
C ILE A 200 -8.11 -3.13 -0.83
N LYS A 201 -9.12 -3.27 -1.68
CA LYS A 201 -9.60 -4.58 -2.14
C LYS A 201 -8.59 -5.30 -3.03
N TYR A 202 -7.82 -4.58 -3.85
CA TYR A 202 -6.69 -5.17 -4.57
C TYR A 202 -5.71 -5.82 -3.59
N PHE A 203 -5.34 -5.11 -2.52
CA PHE A 203 -4.42 -5.65 -1.52
C PHE A 203 -5.01 -6.89 -0.83
N GLU A 204 -6.26 -6.84 -0.36
CA GLU A 204 -6.90 -7.98 0.29
C GLU A 204 -6.94 -9.23 -0.59
N TYR A 205 -7.31 -9.06 -1.87
CA TYR A 205 -7.40 -10.17 -2.81
C TYR A 205 -6.03 -10.78 -3.12
N ILE A 206 -5.03 -9.92 -3.37
CA ILE A 206 -3.64 -10.35 -3.61
C ILE A 206 -3.11 -11.08 -2.39
N ALA A 207 -3.31 -10.54 -1.19
CA ALA A 207 -2.84 -11.13 0.05
C ALA A 207 -3.56 -12.46 0.40
N ALA A 208 -4.80 -12.63 -0.06
CA ALA A 208 -5.55 -13.88 0.06
C ALA A 208 -5.19 -14.91 -1.03
N GLY A 209 -4.37 -14.54 -2.02
CA GLY A 209 -4.05 -15.41 -3.16
C GLY A 209 -5.23 -15.66 -4.09
N VAL A 210 -6.23 -14.77 -4.09
CA VAL A 210 -7.45 -14.92 -4.90
C VAL A 210 -7.39 -13.98 -6.12
N GLY A 211 -7.82 -14.48 -7.27
CA GLY A 211 -7.93 -13.70 -8.51
C GLY A 211 -8.86 -12.51 -8.36
N LEU A 212 -8.56 -11.41 -9.05
CA LEU A 212 -9.35 -10.17 -9.01
C LEU A 212 -10.68 -10.27 -9.77
N ASP A 213 -11.02 -11.42 -10.34
CA ASP A 213 -12.15 -11.62 -11.24
C ASP A 213 -13.51 -11.31 -10.60
N THR A 214 -13.64 -11.49 -9.28
CA THR A 214 -14.88 -11.19 -8.53
C THR A 214 -14.95 -9.76 -8.00
N LEU A 215 -13.88 -8.99 -8.12
CA LEU A 215 -13.85 -7.58 -7.75
C LEU A 215 -14.43 -6.76 -8.90
N CYS A 216 -15.56 -6.10 -8.67
CA CYS A 216 -16.21 -5.24 -9.66
C CYS A 216 -16.83 -4.01 -9.02
N GLN A 217 -17.11 -3.00 -9.85
CA GLN A 217 -17.66 -1.71 -9.44
C GLN A 217 -19.01 -1.85 -8.71
N GLU A 218 -19.81 -2.84 -9.08
CA GLU A 218 -21.12 -3.13 -8.48
C GLU A 218 -21.01 -3.51 -7.00
N ASN A 219 -19.90 -4.13 -6.59
CA ASN A 219 -19.68 -4.55 -5.21
C ASN A 219 -19.15 -3.42 -4.31
N MET A 220 -18.82 -2.24 -4.85
CA MET A 220 -18.17 -1.16 -4.09
C MET A 220 -19.03 -0.62 -2.95
N SER A 221 -20.35 -0.52 -3.14
CA SER A 221 -21.25 -0.08 -2.06
C SER A 221 -21.23 -1.04 -0.87
N TYR A 222 -21.28 -2.35 -1.15
CA TYR A 222 -21.17 -3.38 -0.12
C TYR A 222 -19.81 -3.32 0.57
N PHE A 223 -18.71 -3.25 -0.18
CA PHE A 223 -17.38 -3.16 0.40
C PHE A 223 -17.19 -1.90 1.23
N ARG A 224 -17.71 -0.75 0.81
CA ARG A 224 -17.67 0.48 1.61
C ARG A 224 -18.37 0.29 2.96
N LYS A 225 -19.58 -0.30 2.97
CA LYS A 225 -20.31 -0.63 4.22
C LYS A 225 -19.51 -1.62 5.08
N GLN A 226 -18.93 -2.65 4.47
CA GLN A 226 -18.10 -3.66 5.16
C GLN A 226 -16.88 -3.03 5.83
N LEU A 227 -16.13 -2.18 5.11
CA LEU A 227 -14.96 -1.49 5.63
C LEU A 227 -15.32 -0.54 6.77
N ALA A 228 -16.41 0.23 6.60
CA ALA A 228 -16.91 1.12 7.65
C ALA A 228 -17.25 0.34 8.93
N PHE A 229 -17.91 -0.80 8.80
CA PHE A 229 -18.26 -1.67 9.93
C PHE A 229 -17.02 -2.26 10.62
N GLN A 230 -16.03 -2.75 9.87
CA GLN A 230 -14.76 -3.25 10.42
C GLN A 230 -14.01 -2.18 11.21
N LEU A 231 -13.97 -0.95 10.68
CA LEU A 231 -13.36 0.20 11.35
C LEU A 231 -14.10 0.58 12.64
N TRP A 232 -15.43 0.58 12.61
CA TRP A 232 -16.26 0.90 13.77
C TRP A 232 -16.12 -0.11 14.90
N THR A 233 -16.14 -1.40 14.56
CA THR A 233 -16.11 -2.49 15.53
C THR A 233 -14.72 -2.83 16.02
N ASN A 234 -13.66 -2.21 15.47
CA ASN A 234 -12.26 -2.56 15.73
C ASN A 234 -12.00 -4.08 15.58
N THR A 235 -12.79 -4.74 14.73
CA THR A 235 -12.81 -6.20 14.58
C THR A 235 -12.52 -6.56 13.13
N PRO A 236 -11.48 -7.37 12.86
CA PRO A 236 -11.36 -8.03 11.56
C PRO A 236 -12.47 -9.06 11.40
N MET A 237 -13.32 -8.89 10.39
CA MET A 237 -14.28 -9.93 10.00
C MET A 237 -13.53 -10.95 9.14
N TYR A 238 -13.44 -12.19 9.63
CA TYR A 238 -13.11 -13.37 8.86
C TYR A 238 -14.38 -14.16 8.61
#